data_AF-A0A8J3F183-F1
#
_entry.id   AF-A0A8J3F183-F1
#
_cell.length_a   1.000
_cell.length_b   1.000
_cell.length_c   1.000
_cell.angle_alpha   90.00
_cell.angle_beta   90.00
_cell.angle_gamma   90.00
#
_symmetry.space_group_name_H-M   'P 1'
#
loop_
_entity.id
_entity.type
_entity.pdbx_description
1 polymer ?
#
loop_
_entity_poly.entity_id
_entity_poly.type
_entity_poly.pdbx_seq_one_letter_code
_entity_poly.pdbx_strand_id
1 'polypeptide(L)'
;MQSFIKRDGKPRIDWPATTHPIGDQILDHVLYGDRKRNIGGHLHGQGIVGKREFSESWDATRIKRSIAQVMERPLWVRKAAHEFRPTTFGAEIDGVQIEVKAFLYQGRYVIERAYPVGGEGVIMNMKNGDKIEVKKSRAKVWIGA
;
A
#
# COMPACT_ATOMS: atom_id res chain seq x y z
N MET A 1 3.24 -37.25 -2.61
CA MET A 1 2.18 -36.53 -3.33
C MET A 1 2.48 -35.04 -3.31
N GLN A 2 2.33 -34.42 -4.48
CA GLN A 2 2.39 -32.99 -4.81
C GLN A 2 3.68 -32.23 -4.48
N SER A 3 4.60 -32.32 -5.44
CA SER A 3 5.68 -31.38 -5.70
C SER A 3 5.11 -29.99 -6.05
N PHE A 4 5.43 -28.98 -5.25
CA PHE A 4 5.24 -27.58 -5.62
C PHE A 4 6.36 -27.18 -6.58
N ILE A 5 6.13 -27.37 -7.88
CA ILE A 5 7.03 -26.87 -8.92
C ILE A 5 7.04 -25.34 -8.82
N LYS A 6 8.17 -24.79 -8.37
CA LYS A 6 8.52 -23.38 -8.47
C LYS A 6 8.57 -23.03 -9.95
N ARG A 7 7.51 -22.43 -10.50
CA ARG A 7 7.66 -21.59 -11.68
C ARG A 7 8.29 -20.28 -11.19
N ASP A 8 9.56 -20.10 -11.54
CA ASP A 8 10.27 -18.81 -11.63
C ASP A 8 10.96 -18.28 -10.35
N GLY A 9 10.95 -19.03 -9.24
CA GLY A 9 11.75 -18.70 -8.04
C GLY A 9 11.34 -17.41 -7.29
N LYS A 10 10.38 -16.64 -7.82
CA LYS A 10 9.83 -15.46 -7.15
C LYS A 10 8.81 -15.91 -6.09
N PRO A 11 8.86 -15.36 -4.86
CA PRO A 11 7.89 -15.70 -3.83
C PRO A 11 6.49 -15.34 -4.32
N ARG A 12 5.61 -16.35 -4.37
CA ARG A 12 4.20 -16.15 -4.72
C ARG A 12 3.52 -15.41 -3.59
N ILE A 13 2.88 -14.29 -3.91
CA ILE A 13 2.02 -13.56 -2.96
C ILE A 13 0.62 -14.14 -3.12
N ASP A 14 0.11 -14.73 -2.05
CA ASP A 14 -1.27 -15.19 -2.01
C ASP A 14 -2.19 -13.99 -1.74
N TRP A 15 -3.13 -13.76 -2.66
CA TRP A 15 -4.11 -12.69 -2.57
C TRP A 15 -5.40 -13.26 -1.97
N PRO A 16 -6.11 -12.50 -1.11
CA PRO A 16 -7.40 -12.93 -0.60
C PRO A 16 -8.40 -13.08 -1.75
N ALA A 17 -9.26 -14.09 -1.68
CA ALA A 17 -10.23 -14.39 -2.75
C ALA A 17 -11.15 -13.20 -3.09
N THR A 18 -11.40 -12.35 -2.10
CA THR A 18 -12.20 -11.12 -2.20
C THR A 18 -11.51 -9.99 -2.95
N THR A 19 -10.25 -10.14 -3.38
CA THR A 19 -9.46 -9.09 -4.02
C THR A 19 -8.80 -9.60 -5.30
N HIS A 20 -8.74 -8.75 -6.32
CA HIS A 20 -7.93 -9.00 -7.50
C HIS A 20 -6.46 -8.72 -7.19
N PRO A 21 -5.53 -9.60 -7.60
CA PRO A 21 -4.11 -9.30 -7.51
C PRO A 21 -3.80 -7.92 -8.11
N ILE A 22 -3.00 -7.12 -7.41
CA ILE A 22 -2.59 -5.81 -7.94
C ILE A 22 -1.83 -6.02 -9.26
N GLY A 23 -2.29 -5.37 -10.32
CA GLY A 23 -1.63 -5.40 -11.62
C GLY A 23 -0.33 -4.60 -11.59
N ASP A 24 0.64 -4.99 -12.42
CA ASP A 24 1.99 -4.39 -12.39
C ASP A 24 1.98 -2.88 -12.69
N GLN A 25 1.11 -2.41 -13.59
CA GLN A 25 0.94 -0.97 -13.84
C GLN A 25 0.49 -0.18 -12.60
N ILE A 26 -0.43 -0.75 -11.81
CA ILE A 26 -0.91 -0.10 -10.58
C ILE A 26 0.16 -0.19 -9.49
N LEU A 27 0.89 -1.29 -9.42
CA LEU A 27 2.02 -1.42 -8.51
C LEU A 27 3.12 -0.41 -8.83
N ASP A 28 3.52 -0.28 -10.10
CA ASP A 28 4.51 0.69 -10.54
C ASP A 28 4.04 2.12 -10.26
N HIS A 29 2.74 2.39 -10.45
CA HIS A 29 2.15 3.66 -10.04
C HIS A 29 2.28 3.90 -8.52
N VAL A 30 2.02 2.91 -7.68
CA VAL A 30 2.21 3.02 -6.23
C VAL A 30 3.67 3.28 -5.88
N LEU A 31 4.61 2.55 -6.49
CA LEU A 31 6.03 2.58 -6.14
C LEU A 31 6.73 3.84 -6.66
N TYR A 32 6.57 4.15 -7.94
CA TYR A 32 7.34 5.18 -8.65
C TYR A 32 6.51 6.42 -8.98
N GLY A 33 5.18 6.28 -8.98
CA GLY A 33 4.27 7.39 -9.23
C GLY A 33 4.27 7.87 -10.68
N ASP A 34 3.58 8.98 -10.88
CA ASP A 34 3.66 9.79 -12.09
C ASP A 34 4.03 11.22 -11.69
N ARG A 35 5.27 11.62 -12.00
CA ARG A 35 5.80 12.94 -11.66
C ARG A 35 5.04 14.08 -12.33
N LYS A 36 4.47 13.87 -13.52
CA LYS A 36 3.69 14.91 -14.22
C LYS A 36 2.37 15.17 -13.51
N ARG A 37 1.78 14.13 -12.93
CA ARG A 37 0.48 14.20 -12.24
C ARG A 37 0.58 14.31 -10.71
N ASN A 38 1.78 14.22 -10.16
CA ASN A 38 2.05 14.23 -8.71
C ASN A 38 1.17 13.21 -7.94
N ILE A 39 1.10 11.98 -8.46
CA ILE A 39 0.32 10.87 -7.90
C ILE A 39 1.20 9.64 -7.71
N GLY A 40 0.92 8.85 -6.67
CA GLY A 40 1.73 7.68 -6.31
C GLY A 40 3.14 8.05 -5.83
N GLY A 41 4.09 7.13 -6.04
CA GLY A 41 5.52 7.35 -5.79
C GLY A 41 5.88 7.24 -4.31
N HIS A 42 5.67 6.05 -3.75
CA HIS A 42 5.82 5.77 -2.33
C HIS A 42 7.02 4.88 -1.99
N LEU A 43 7.72 4.31 -2.99
CA LEU A 43 8.98 3.65 -2.75
C LEU A 43 10.01 4.65 -2.20
N HIS A 44 10.99 4.19 -1.44
CA HIS A 44 12.08 5.06 -1.01
C HIS A 44 12.82 5.69 -2.21
N GLY A 45 13.21 6.96 -2.07
CA GLY A 45 14.05 7.68 -3.01
C GLY A 45 13.32 8.36 -4.17
N GLN A 46 11.98 8.43 -4.18
CA GLN A 46 11.25 9.08 -5.27
C GLN A 46 11.35 10.61 -5.26
N GLY A 47 11.48 11.20 -4.06
CA GLY A 47 11.65 12.64 -3.85
C GLY A 47 10.44 13.49 -4.23
N ILE A 48 9.23 12.89 -4.31
CA ILE A 48 8.04 13.62 -4.77
C ILE A 48 7.53 14.51 -3.63
N VAL A 49 7.55 15.83 -3.87
CA VAL A 49 7.15 16.86 -2.89
C VAL A 49 5.73 16.63 -2.37
N GLY A 50 5.58 16.65 -1.04
CA GLY A 50 4.32 16.44 -0.33
C GLY A 50 3.87 14.97 -0.26
N LYS A 51 4.66 14.04 -0.80
CA LYS A 51 4.39 12.60 -0.67
C LYS A 51 5.18 11.99 0.47
N ARG A 52 4.64 10.87 0.93
CA ARG A 52 5.26 10.00 1.91
C ARG A 52 5.93 8.84 1.21
N GLU A 53 7.08 8.41 1.71
CA GLU A 53 7.80 7.24 1.22
C GLU A 53 7.94 6.22 2.33
N PHE A 54 7.93 4.94 1.94
CA PHE A 54 8.37 3.87 2.81
C PHE A 54 9.87 4.04 3.14
N SER A 55 10.31 3.38 4.21
CA SER A 55 11.74 3.37 4.55
C SER A 55 12.54 2.59 3.51
N GLU A 56 13.85 2.82 3.48
CA GLU A 56 14.77 2.17 2.52
C GLU A 56 14.71 0.63 2.58
N SER A 57 14.42 0.05 3.75
CA SER A 57 14.26 -1.40 3.95
C SER A 57 12.99 -2.01 3.33
N TRP A 58 12.10 -1.19 2.77
CA TRP A 58 10.86 -1.63 2.13
C TRP A 58 11.01 -1.66 0.62
N ASP A 59 11.39 -2.82 0.10
CA ASP A 59 11.43 -3.05 -1.33
C ASP A 59 10.03 -3.23 -1.95
N ALA A 60 9.98 -3.27 -3.27
CA ALA A 60 8.76 -3.48 -4.05
C ALA A 60 8.01 -4.77 -3.67
N THR A 61 8.73 -5.84 -3.34
CA THR A 61 8.14 -7.14 -2.99
C THR A 61 7.45 -7.07 -1.63
N ARG A 62 8.10 -6.44 -0.64
CA ARG A 62 7.56 -6.22 0.70
C ARG A 62 6.34 -5.31 0.64
N ILE A 63 6.38 -4.23 -0.14
CA ILE A 63 5.24 -3.35 -0.34
C ILE A 63 4.07 -4.11 -0.98
N LYS A 64 4.31 -4.87 -2.07
CA LYS A 64 3.28 -5.68 -2.73
C LYS A 64 2.64 -6.70 -1.78
N ARG A 65 3.45 -7.38 -0.97
CA ARG A 65 2.97 -8.36 0.04
C ARG A 65 2.14 -7.67 1.12
N SER A 66 2.58 -6.52 1.58
CA SER A 66 1.89 -5.78 2.65
C SER A 66 0.54 -5.24 2.17
N ILE A 67 0.42 -4.85 0.89
CA ILE A 67 -0.87 -4.53 0.29
C ILE A 67 -1.82 -5.72 0.35
N ALA A 68 -1.36 -6.94 0.02
CA ALA A 68 -2.18 -8.14 0.12
C ALA A 68 -2.60 -8.42 1.58
N GLN A 69 -1.70 -8.24 2.55
CA GLN A 69 -1.99 -8.39 3.98
C GLN A 69 -3.03 -7.39 4.48
N VAL A 70 -2.95 -6.11 4.08
CA VAL A 70 -3.97 -5.09 4.40
C VAL A 70 -5.35 -5.51 3.87
N MET A 71 -5.39 -6.08 2.66
CA MET A 71 -6.64 -6.54 2.05
C MET A 71 -7.19 -7.83 2.68
N GLU A 72 -6.31 -8.69 3.21
CA GLU A 72 -6.72 -9.94 3.89
C GLU A 72 -7.29 -9.66 5.28
N ARG A 73 -6.58 -8.84 6.08
CA ARG A 73 -6.91 -8.58 7.50
C ARG A 73 -6.78 -7.09 7.82
N PRO A 74 -7.66 -6.24 7.29
CA PRO A 74 -7.65 -4.83 7.62
C PRO A 74 -7.99 -4.63 9.11
N LEU A 75 -7.28 -3.72 9.77
CA LEU A 75 -7.60 -3.31 11.14
C LEU A 75 -8.81 -2.38 11.17
N TRP A 76 -9.01 -1.61 10.11
CA TRP A 76 -10.20 -0.79 9.93
C TRP A 76 -10.58 -0.69 8.46
N VAL A 77 -11.87 -0.50 8.21
CA VAL A 77 -12.43 -0.32 6.88
C VAL A 77 -13.35 0.88 6.87
N ARG A 78 -13.07 1.85 6.01
CA ARG A 78 -14.00 2.92 5.66
C ARG A 78 -14.66 2.58 4.34
N LYS A 79 -15.88 2.04 4.43
CA LYS A 79 -16.71 1.71 3.26
C LYS A 79 -16.91 2.94 2.37
N ALA A 80 -16.93 2.70 1.06
CA ALA A 80 -17.29 3.73 0.09
C ALA A 80 -18.70 4.27 0.36
N ALA A 81 -18.91 5.57 0.15
CA ALA A 81 -20.23 6.18 0.27
C ALA A 81 -21.19 5.73 -0.84
N HIS A 82 -20.65 5.37 -2.01
CA HIS A 82 -21.37 4.82 -3.17
C HIS A 82 -20.39 4.09 -4.10
N GLU A 83 -20.91 3.37 -5.09
CA GLU A 83 -20.14 2.42 -5.94
C GLU A 83 -18.97 3.06 -6.72
N PHE A 84 -19.10 4.31 -7.16
CA PHE A 84 -18.03 5.05 -7.86
C PHE A 84 -16.97 5.67 -6.93
N ARG A 85 -16.88 5.24 -5.67
CA ARG A 85 -15.81 5.66 -4.74
C ARG A 85 -15.08 4.45 -4.20
N PRO A 86 -13.77 4.57 -3.92
CA PRO A 86 -13.02 3.46 -3.36
C PRO A 86 -13.33 3.30 -1.87
N THR A 87 -13.46 2.05 -1.44
CA THR A 87 -13.36 1.68 -0.02
C THR A 87 -11.91 1.84 0.41
N THR A 88 -11.69 2.35 1.62
CA THR A 88 -10.35 2.49 2.21
C THR A 88 -10.15 1.44 3.29
N PHE A 89 -9.08 0.69 3.18
CA PHE A 89 -8.62 -0.31 4.13
C PHE A 89 -7.35 0.20 4.80
N GLY A 90 -7.16 -0.07 6.08
CA GLY A 90 -5.88 0.20 6.72
C GLY A 90 -5.49 -0.88 7.71
N ALA A 91 -4.18 -1.12 7.76
CA ALA A 91 -3.54 -1.95 8.77
C ALA A 91 -2.17 -1.38 9.12
N GLU A 92 -1.63 -1.80 10.25
CA GLU A 92 -0.23 -1.61 10.60
C GLU A 92 0.54 -2.90 10.34
N ILE A 93 1.64 -2.82 9.59
CA ILE A 93 2.50 -3.94 9.22
C ILE A 93 3.93 -3.53 9.52
N ASP A 94 4.62 -4.29 10.38
CA ASP A 94 6.00 -4.04 10.81
C ASP A 94 6.24 -2.57 11.20
N GLY A 95 5.36 -2.01 12.03
CA GLY A 95 5.48 -0.64 12.51
C GLY A 95 5.09 0.46 11.51
N VAL A 96 4.67 0.11 10.28
CA VAL A 96 4.22 1.04 9.24
C VAL A 96 2.70 0.96 9.05
N GLN A 97 2.01 2.09 9.16
CA GLN A 97 0.59 2.21 8.87
C GLN A 97 0.40 2.37 7.36
N ILE A 98 -0.39 1.50 6.75
CA ILE A 98 -0.62 1.47 5.30
C ILE A 98 -2.11 1.65 5.03
N GLU A 99 -2.45 2.50 4.07
CA GLU A 99 -3.80 2.56 3.50
C GLU A 99 -3.82 1.97 2.10
N VAL A 100 -4.85 1.17 1.81
CA VAL A 100 -5.16 0.66 0.48
C VAL A 100 -6.54 1.17 0.08
N LYS A 101 -6.66 1.72 -1.13
CA LYS A 101 -7.93 2.14 -1.73
C LYS A 101 -8.29 1.21 -2.86
N ALA A 102 -9.50 0.68 -2.80
CA ALA A 102 -9.99 -0.26 -3.81
C ALA A 102 -11.48 -0.05 -4.10
N PHE A 103 -11.86 -0.23 -5.37
CA PHE A 103 -13.25 -0.26 -5.80
C PHE A 103 -13.80 -1.67 -5.70
N LEU A 104 -15.08 -1.81 -5.36
CA LEU A 104 -15.77 -3.10 -5.45
C LEU A 104 -16.25 -3.28 -6.89
N TYR A 105 -15.76 -4.31 -7.57
CA TYR A 105 -16.15 -4.66 -8.94
C TYR A 105 -16.46 -6.15 -9.02
N GLN A 106 -17.69 -6.49 -9.43
CA GLN A 106 -18.16 -7.87 -9.56
C GLN A 106 -17.88 -8.72 -8.29
N GLY A 107 -18.16 -8.16 -7.11
CA GLY A 107 -17.98 -8.85 -5.83
C GLY A 107 -16.54 -8.96 -5.32
N ARG A 108 -15.57 -8.37 -6.02
CA ARG A 108 -14.15 -8.38 -5.62
C ARG A 108 -13.55 -6.97 -5.63
N TYR A 109 -12.61 -6.72 -4.74
CA TYR A 109 -11.92 -5.44 -4.67
C TYR A 109 -10.85 -5.34 -5.75
N VAL A 110 -10.81 -4.21 -6.45
CA VAL A 110 -9.79 -3.83 -7.43
C VAL A 110 -9.01 -2.65 -6.85
N ILE A 111 -7.73 -2.86 -6.58
CA ILE A 111 -6.86 -1.86 -5.96
C ILE A 111 -6.57 -0.74 -6.94
N GLU A 112 -6.75 0.50 -6.47
CA GLU A 112 -6.41 1.72 -7.21
C GLU A 112 -5.12 2.33 -6.69
N ARG A 113 -4.95 2.36 -5.35
CA ARG A 113 -3.83 3.04 -4.68
C ARG A 113 -3.46 2.34 -3.40
N ALA A 114 -2.20 2.43 -3.02
CA ALA A 114 -1.71 2.12 -1.69
C ALA A 114 -0.63 3.12 -1.30
N TYR A 115 -0.53 3.46 -0.01
CA TYR A 115 0.46 4.42 0.46
C TYR A 115 0.74 4.28 1.96
N PRO A 116 1.96 4.62 2.41
CA PRO A 116 2.26 4.73 3.83
C PRO A 116 1.58 5.97 4.41
N VAL A 117 0.98 5.82 5.57
CA VAL A 117 0.40 6.92 6.35
C VAL A 117 1.43 7.52 7.28
N GLY A 118 2.23 6.68 7.93
CA GLY A 118 3.23 7.03 8.94
C GLY A 118 3.72 5.76 9.63
N GLY A 119 4.72 5.88 10.49
CA GLY A 119 5.31 4.75 11.19
C GLY A 119 6.82 4.68 11.03
N GLU A 120 7.37 3.51 11.31
CA GLU A 120 8.81 3.30 11.34
C GLU A 120 9.47 3.64 9.99
N GLY A 121 10.39 4.61 10.02
CA GLY A 121 11.17 5.06 8.85
C GLY A 121 10.35 5.66 7.70
N VAL A 122 9.04 5.90 7.86
CA VAL A 122 8.25 6.62 6.86
C VAL A 122 8.67 8.07 6.85
N ILE A 123 8.98 8.60 5.68
CA ILE A 123 9.38 10.00 5.50
C ILE A 123 8.35 10.77 4.69
N MET A 124 8.32 12.10 4.83
CA MET A 124 7.63 13.02 3.93
C MET A 124 8.65 13.95 3.28
N ASN A 125 8.57 14.06 1.95
CA ASN A 125 9.42 14.98 1.20
C ASN A 125 8.82 16.39 1.24
N MET A 126 9.60 17.33 1.77
CA MET A 126 9.19 18.72 1.94
C MET A 126 9.55 19.55 0.70
N LYS A 127 8.86 20.67 0.50
CA LYS A 127 9.09 21.57 -0.65
C LYS A 127 10.50 22.19 -0.65
N ASN A 128 11.11 22.34 0.54
CA ASN A 128 12.45 22.90 0.72
C ASN A 128 13.58 21.86 0.52
N GLY A 129 13.25 20.61 0.18
CA GLY A 129 14.22 19.53 0.01
C GLY A 129 14.46 18.69 1.26
N ASP A 130 13.95 19.10 2.42
CA ASP A 130 14.08 18.33 3.66
C ASP A 130 13.22 17.06 3.62
N LYS A 131 13.63 16.07 4.42
CA LYS A 131 12.88 14.85 4.68
C LYS A 131 12.53 14.80 6.16
N ILE A 132 11.25 14.70 6.47
CA ILE A 132 10.78 14.59 7.86
C ILE A 132 10.22 13.19 8.11
N GLU A 133 10.56 12.60 9.26
CA GLU A 133 9.91 11.37 9.68
C GLU A 133 8.44 11.61 10.01
N VAL A 134 7.57 10.72 9.52
CA VAL A 134 6.14 10.77 9.78
C VAL A 134 5.80 9.74 10.83
N LYS A 135 5.54 10.21 12.05
CA LYS A 135 5.10 9.36 13.16
C LYS A 135 3.74 8.72 12.86
N LYS A 136 3.45 7.62 13.57
CA LYS A 136 2.17 6.91 13.49
C LYS A 136 1.00 7.86 13.70
N SER A 137 0.01 7.79 12.82
CA SER A 137 -1.24 8.52 12.97
C SER A 137 -2.06 7.93 14.12
N ARG A 138 -2.65 8.81 14.92
CA ARG A 138 -3.62 8.47 15.98
C ARG A 138 -5.07 8.72 15.57
N ALA A 139 -5.31 9.14 14.32
CA ALA A 139 -6.64 9.52 13.85
C ALA A 139 -7.57 8.32 13.60
N LYS A 140 -7.05 7.10 13.61
CA LYS A 140 -7.81 5.84 13.47
C LYS A 140 -7.27 4.80 14.44
N VAL A 141 -8.04 3.75 14.67
CA VAL A 141 -7.62 2.60 15.46
C VAL A 141 -6.73 1.72 14.58
N TRP A 142 -5.43 1.70 14.87
CA TRP A 142 -4.40 0.96 14.12
C TRP A 142 -3.84 -0.23 14.91
N ILE A 143 -4.53 -0.62 15.97
CA ILE A 143 -4.20 -1.74 16.84
C ILE A 143 -5.22 -2.85 16.58
N GLY A 144 -4.74 -4.08 16.39
CA GLY A 144 -5.58 -5.26 16.34
C GLY A 144 -6.32 -5.45 17.65
N ALA A 145 -7.58 -5.89 17.55
CA ALA A 145 -8.32 -6.40 18.71
C ALA A 145 -7.64 -7.66 19.27
#